data_AF-Q75D75-F1
#
_entry.id   AF-Q75D75-F1
#
_cell.length_a   1.000
_cell.length_b   1.000
_cell.length_c   1.000
_cell.angle_alpha   90.00
_cell.angle_beta   90.00
_cell.angle_gamma   90.00
#
_symmetry.space_group_name_H-M   'P 1'
#
loop_
_entity.id
_entity.type
_entity.pdbx_description
1 polymer ?
#
loop_
_entity_poly.entity_id
_entity_poly.type
_entity_poly.pdbx_seq_one_letter_code
_entity_poly.pdbx_strand_id
1 'polypeptide(L)'
;MELSGLGIRWRYFGLLCATGCVAVFLGITTDKRFNAITAEHDKAAHFAVFALESWLFTRSIVTRHVAVPGRWLQGGDVEQGAQAARVSKYWVAGLACGAAAAVLSEVAQHVVSRGRRVFDVWDVACNAAGALVGVGAAWWRERR
;
A
#
# COMPACT_ATOMS: atom_id res chain seq x y z
N MET A 1 -16.35 6.98 21.97
CA MET A 1 -15.02 6.38 21.78
C MET A 1 -14.42 7.01 20.54
N GLU A 2 -13.83 8.19 20.69
CA GLU A 2 -13.12 8.85 19.58
C GLU A 2 -11.85 8.04 19.30
N LEU A 3 -11.63 7.64 18.05
CA LEU A 3 -10.29 7.31 17.55
C LEU A 3 -9.51 8.63 17.44
N SER A 4 -9.32 9.30 18.59
CA SER A 4 -8.75 10.64 18.70
C SER A 4 -7.25 10.58 18.44
N GLY A 5 -6.85 10.93 17.22
CA GLY A 5 -5.45 11.22 16.92
C GLY A 5 -5.01 10.97 15.49
N LEU A 6 -5.74 10.20 14.67
CA LEU A 6 -5.32 9.96 13.29
C LEU A 6 -5.83 11.08 12.36
N GLY A 7 -5.06 12.16 12.25
CA GLY A 7 -5.32 13.19 11.25
C GLY A 7 -5.09 12.65 9.84
N ILE A 8 -6.06 12.86 8.93
CA ILE A 8 -5.95 12.49 7.52
C ILE A 8 -5.87 13.74 6.65
N ARG A 9 -4.86 13.78 5.77
CA ARG A 9 -4.75 14.77 4.70
C ARG A 9 -5.55 14.30 3.49
N TRP A 10 -6.83 14.69 3.46
CA TRP A 10 -7.81 14.26 2.44
C TRP A 10 -7.39 14.48 0.99
N ARG A 11 -6.57 15.50 0.70
CA ARG A 11 -6.03 15.72 -0.67
C ARG A 11 -5.18 14.52 -1.15
N TYR A 12 -4.30 14.02 -0.31
CA TYR A 12 -3.46 12.85 -0.65
C TYR A 12 -4.29 11.57 -0.66
N PHE A 13 -5.23 11.43 0.27
CA PHE A 13 -6.11 10.28 0.33
C PHE A 13 -7.04 10.20 -0.90
N GLY A 14 -7.62 11.31 -1.32
CA GLY A 14 -8.44 11.36 -2.54
C GLY A 14 -7.64 11.01 -3.79
N LEU A 15 -6.39 11.50 -3.89
CA LEU A 15 -5.49 11.11 -4.98
C LEU A 15 -5.15 9.62 -4.94
N LEU A 16 -4.90 9.04 -3.76
CA LEU A 16 -4.66 7.61 -3.59
C LEU A 16 -5.85 6.78 -4.08
N CYS A 17 -7.08 7.17 -3.72
CA CYS A 17 -8.28 6.48 -4.20
C CYS A 17 -8.42 6.59 -5.72
N ALA A 18 -8.16 7.78 -6.28
CA ALA A 18 -8.25 7.99 -7.72
C ALA A 18 -7.20 7.15 -8.49
N THR A 19 -5.94 7.12 -8.02
CA THR A 19 -4.90 6.29 -8.65
C THR A 19 -5.23 4.80 -8.55
N GLY A 20 -5.76 4.35 -7.41
CA GLY A 20 -6.17 2.95 -7.23
C GLY A 20 -7.31 2.56 -8.18
N CYS A 21 -8.30 3.43 -8.36
CA CYS A 21 -9.36 3.21 -9.34
C CYS A 21 -8.83 3.12 -10.77
N VAL A 22 -7.87 3.98 -11.14
CA VAL A 22 -7.23 3.93 -12.47
C VAL A 22 -6.42 2.65 -12.64
N ALA A 23 -5.64 2.25 -11.63
CA ALA A 23 -4.84 1.03 -11.68
C ALA A 23 -5.71 -0.22 -11.83
N VAL A 24 -6.80 -0.31 -11.06
CA VAL A 24 -7.78 -1.40 -11.17
C VAL A 24 -8.47 -1.39 -12.53
N PHE A 25 -8.92 -0.22 -13.00
CA PHE A 25 -9.52 -0.10 -14.33
C PHE A 25 -8.56 -0.58 -15.42
N LEU A 26 -7.34 -0.07 -15.44
CA LEU A 26 -6.32 -0.46 -16.42
C LEU A 26 -5.99 -1.96 -16.35
N GLY A 27 -5.88 -2.53 -15.15
CA GLY A 27 -5.62 -3.97 -14.96
C GLY A 27 -6.79 -4.87 -15.39
N ILE A 28 -8.02 -4.36 -15.39
CA ILE A 28 -9.21 -5.09 -15.86
C ILE A 28 -9.40 -4.93 -17.37
N THR A 29 -9.15 -3.73 -17.90
CA THR A 29 -9.45 -3.35 -19.29
C THR A 29 -8.31 -3.57 -20.27
N THR A 30 -7.19 -4.18 -19.86
CA THR A 30 -6.03 -4.44 -20.74
C THR A 30 -6.44 -5.35 -21.89
N ASP A 31 -6.85 -4.72 -23.00
CA ASP A 31 -7.13 -5.36 -24.26
C ASP A 31 -5.83 -5.93 -24.86
N LYS A 32 -5.91 -6.95 -25.72
CA LYS A 32 -4.72 -7.63 -26.28
C LYS A 32 -3.73 -6.66 -26.96
N ARG A 33 -4.21 -5.52 -27.44
CA ARG A 33 -3.41 -4.44 -28.05
C ARG A 33 -2.61 -3.64 -27.03
N PHE A 34 -3.20 -3.34 -25.87
CA PHE A 34 -2.47 -2.71 -24.78
C PHE A 34 -1.46 -3.69 -24.18
N ASN A 35 -1.84 -4.96 -24.08
CA ASN A 35 -1.00 -6.02 -23.54
C ASN A 35 0.33 -6.16 -24.30
N ALA A 36 0.36 -5.93 -25.62
CA ALA A 36 1.60 -5.97 -26.40
C ALA A 36 2.59 -4.83 -26.04
N ILE A 37 2.07 -3.66 -25.66
CA ILE A 37 2.89 -2.50 -25.27
C ILE A 37 3.24 -2.57 -23.78
N THR A 38 2.31 -3.05 -22.95
CA THR A 38 2.49 -3.10 -21.50
C THR A 38 3.23 -4.35 -21.05
N ALA A 39 3.26 -5.46 -21.79
CA ALA A 39 3.94 -6.68 -21.36
C ALA A 39 5.45 -6.49 -21.13
N GLU A 40 6.12 -5.65 -21.93
CA GLU A 40 7.56 -5.37 -21.75
C GLU A 40 7.85 -4.47 -20.53
N HIS A 41 6.84 -3.75 -20.03
CA HIS A 41 6.99 -2.77 -18.96
C HIS A 41 6.04 -3.01 -17.78
N ASP A 42 5.36 -4.15 -17.72
CA ASP A 42 4.30 -4.44 -16.74
C ASP A 42 4.84 -4.33 -15.32
N LYS A 43 6.01 -4.92 -15.08
CA LYS A 43 6.73 -4.86 -13.79
C LYS A 43 7.12 -3.44 -13.40
N ALA A 44 7.54 -2.62 -14.37
CA ALA A 44 7.92 -1.23 -14.14
C ALA A 44 6.69 -0.36 -13.84
N ALA A 45 5.56 -0.61 -14.52
CA ALA A 45 4.30 0.06 -14.26
C ALA A 45 3.77 -0.28 -12.85
N HIS A 46 3.77 -1.57 -12.50
CA HIS A 46 3.44 -2.07 -11.17
C HIS A 46 4.32 -1.41 -10.07
N PHE A 47 5.64 -1.41 -10.26
CA PHE A 47 6.57 -0.73 -9.38
C PHE A 47 6.24 0.76 -9.22
N ALA A 48 6.02 1.48 -10.32
CA ALA A 48 5.77 2.92 -10.31
C ALA A 48 4.44 3.28 -9.62
N VAL A 49 3.38 2.51 -9.90
CA VAL A 49 2.07 2.68 -9.25
C VAL A 49 2.20 2.43 -7.75
N PHE A 50 2.81 1.33 -7.33
CA PHE A 50 3.00 1.04 -5.91
C PHE A 50 3.89 2.07 -5.20
N ALA A 51 4.90 2.62 -5.87
CA ALA A 51 5.70 3.71 -5.33
C ALA A 51 4.90 5.00 -5.15
N LEU A 52 4.05 5.35 -6.13
CA LEU A 52 3.18 6.51 -6.02
C LEU A 52 2.13 6.32 -4.90
N GLU A 53 1.46 5.17 -4.87
CA GLU A 53 0.40 4.89 -3.91
C GLU A 53 0.91 4.79 -2.49
N SER A 54 2.05 4.13 -2.26
CA SER A 54 2.63 4.07 -0.92
C SER A 54 3.12 5.43 -0.44
N TRP A 55 3.62 6.28 -1.35
CA TRP A 55 3.95 7.67 -1.07
C TRP A 55 2.70 8.47 -0.69
N LEU A 56 1.62 8.39 -1.47
CA LEU A 56 0.35 9.06 -1.20
C LEU A 56 -0.26 8.58 0.13
N PHE A 57 -0.27 7.27 0.38
CA PHE A 57 -0.73 6.67 1.62
C PHE A 57 0.04 7.23 2.82
N THR A 58 1.38 7.20 2.76
CA THR A 58 2.24 7.73 3.85
C THR A 58 2.00 9.22 4.10
N ARG A 59 1.75 9.99 3.04
CA ARG A 59 1.47 11.44 3.09
C ARG A 59 0.05 11.76 3.55
N SER A 60 -0.89 10.85 3.35
CA SER A 60 -2.26 10.97 3.85
C SER A 60 -2.30 10.94 5.38
N ILE A 61 -1.38 10.24 6.03
CA ILE A 61 -1.30 10.18 7.50
C ILE A 61 -0.58 11.43 8.03
N VAL A 62 -1.30 12.28 8.76
CA VAL A 62 -0.76 13.51 9.36
C VAL A 62 0.24 13.18 10.47
N THR A 63 -0.11 12.25 11.36
CA THR A 63 0.68 11.96 12.55
C THR A 63 1.90 11.14 12.24
N ARG A 64 3.01 11.44 12.92
CA ARG A 64 4.26 10.68 12.78
C ARG A 64 4.17 9.28 13.39
N HIS A 65 3.34 9.12 14.41
CA HIS A 65 3.09 7.86 15.08
C HIS A 65 1.60 7.55 15.07
N VAL A 66 1.28 6.29 14.81
CA VAL A 66 -0.06 5.72 14.83
C VAL A 66 -0.19 4.91 16.12
N ALA A 67 -1.29 5.12 16.84
CA ALA A 67 -1.63 4.31 18.00
C ALA A 67 -2.18 2.96 17.50
N VAL A 68 -1.46 1.89 17.75
CA VAL A 68 -1.88 0.53 17.47
C VAL A 68 -2.28 -0.13 18.79
N PRO A 69 -3.41 -0.84 18.87
CA PRO A 69 -3.78 -1.51 20.11
C PRO A 69 -2.68 -2.51 20.47
N GLY A 70 -2.11 -2.42 21.68
CA GLY A 70 -0.97 -3.23 22.11
C GLY A 70 -1.19 -4.75 21.97
N ARG A 71 -2.46 -5.17 22.01
CA ARG A 71 -2.90 -6.56 21.78
C ARG A 71 -2.50 -7.14 20.42
N TRP A 72 -2.31 -6.31 19.39
CA TRP A 72 -1.86 -6.77 18.07
C TRP A 72 -0.34 -6.98 17.97
N LEU A 73 0.43 -6.48 18.94
CA LEU A 73 1.90 -6.53 18.93
C LEU A 73 2.47 -7.45 20.02
N GLN A 74 1.71 -7.75 21.07
CA GLN A 74 2.15 -8.64 22.15
C GLN A 74 1.58 -10.06 21.95
N GLY A 75 2.46 -10.98 21.54
CA GLY A 75 2.15 -12.41 21.40
C GLY A 75 2.16 -13.16 22.73
N GLY A 76 1.24 -12.83 23.64
CA GLY A 76 1.10 -13.52 24.92
C GLY A 76 0.10 -12.85 25.85
N ASP A 77 -0.52 -13.65 26.73
CA ASP A 77 -1.52 -13.23 27.71
C ASP A 77 -0.97 -12.12 28.61
N VAL A 78 -1.46 -10.89 28.44
CA VAL A 78 -1.17 -9.79 29.36
C VAL A 78 -2.49 -9.12 29.74
N GLU A 79 -3.07 -9.61 30.83
CA GLU A 79 -3.90 -8.82 31.73
C GLU A 79 -3.02 -7.74 32.37
N GLN A 80 -2.92 -6.57 31.74
CA GLN A 80 -2.56 -5.32 32.41
C GLN A 80 -2.69 -4.15 31.42
N GLY A 81 -3.71 -3.30 31.67
CA GLY A 81 -3.92 -1.98 31.07
C GLY A 81 -3.35 -1.77 29.65
N ALA A 82 -4.12 -2.12 28.62
CA ALA A 82 -3.72 -2.00 27.21
C ALA A 82 -3.37 -0.56 26.81
N GLN A 83 -2.13 -0.13 27.08
CA GLN A 83 -1.59 1.11 26.54
C GLN A 83 -1.37 0.90 25.04
N ALA A 84 -1.90 1.83 24.23
CA ALA A 84 -1.70 1.79 22.79
C ALA A 84 -0.20 1.93 22.46
N ALA A 85 0.34 0.97 21.74
CA ALA A 85 1.70 1.03 21.23
C ALA A 85 1.78 2.12 20.16
N ARG A 86 2.79 2.99 20.23
CA ARG A 86 3.02 4.05 19.24
C ARG A 86 3.98 3.54 18.18
N VAL A 87 3.45 3.24 17.00
CA VAL A 87 4.24 2.75 15.86
C VAL A 87 4.44 3.89 14.86
N SER A 88 5.63 4.02 14.31
CA SER A 88 5.91 4.99 13.25
C SER A 88 4.98 4.77 12.05
N LYS A 89 4.41 5.85 11.48
CA LYS A 89 3.56 5.74 10.29
C LYS A 89 4.28 5.09 9.10
N TYR A 90 5.62 5.17 9.06
CA TYR A 90 6.43 4.55 8.01
C TYR A 90 6.46 3.02 8.13
N TRP A 91 6.43 2.48 9.36
CA TRP A 91 6.28 1.04 9.59
C TRP A 91 4.89 0.58 9.20
N VAL A 92 3.86 1.34 9.57
CA VAL A 92 2.47 1.06 9.18
C VAL A 92 2.32 1.08 7.66
N ALA A 93 2.88 2.08 6.98
CA ALA A 93 2.86 2.18 5.52
C ALA A 93 3.68 1.07 4.84
N GLY A 94 4.85 0.74 5.38
CA GLY A 94 5.66 -0.38 4.89
C GLY A 94 4.91 -1.71 4.97
N LEU A 95 4.23 -1.98 6.08
CA LEU A 95 3.42 -3.20 6.24
C LEU A 95 2.19 -3.18 5.34
N ALA A 96 1.42 -2.09 5.36
CA ALA A 96 0.17 -1.96 4.60
C ALA A 96 0.42 -2.00 3.09
N CYS A 97 1.39 -1.24 2.58
CA CYS A 97 1.66 -1.13 1.15
C CYS A 97 2.66 -2.20 0.67
N GLY A 98 3.74 -2.43 1.41
CA GLY A 98 4.84 -3.29 0.99
C GLY A 98 4.60 -4.78 1.18
N ALA A 99 3.79 -5.17 2.18
CA ALA A 99 3.44 -6.58 2.41
C ALA A 99 2.00 -6.86 2.00
N ALA A 100 1.03 -6.19 2.64
CA ALA A 100 -0.38 -6.52 2.45
C ALA A 100 -0.88 -6.17 1.04
N ALA A 101 -0.76 -4.91 0.62
CA ALA A 101 -1.25 -4.48 -0.70
C ALA A 101 -0.51 -5.15 -1.85
N ALA A 102 0.81 -5.37 -1.72
CA ALA A 102 1.60 -6.06 -2.73
C ALA A 102 1.06 -7.47 -3.04
N VAL A 103 0.76 -8.26 -2.00
CA VAL A 103 0.16 -9.60 -2.16
C VAL A 103 -1.30 -9.53 -2.57
N LEU A 104 -2.09 -8.66 -1.93
CA LEU A 104 -3.53 -8.55 -2.18
C LEU A 104 -3.84 -8.07 -3.59
N SER A 105 -2.99 -7.24 -4.20
CA SER A 105 -3.17 -6.80 -5.58
C SER A 105 -3.12 -7.97 -6.57
N GLU A 106 -2.18 -8.92 -6.40
CA GLU A 106 -2.09 -10.11 -7.23
C GLU A 106 -3.26 -11.07 -7.00
N VAL A 107 -3.67 -11.25 -5.74
CA VAL A 107 -4.88 -12.04 -5.42
C VAL A 107 -6.11 -11.41 -6.07
N ALA A 108 -6.26 -10.08 -5.97
CA ALA A 108 -7.38 -9.36 -6.55
C ALA A 108 -7.39 -9.47 -8.08
N GLN A 109 -6.25 -9.30 -8.75
CA GLN A 109 -6.16 -9.45 -10.19
C GLN A 109 -6.43 -10.89 -10.64
N HIS A 110 -5.97 -11.90 -9.91
CA HIS A 110 -6.29 -13.30 -10.19
C HIS A 110 -7.80 -13.58 -10.09
N VAL A 111 -8.43 -13.13 -9.01
CA VAL A 111 -9.89 -13.30 -8.78
C VAL A 111 -10.71 -12.53 -9.81
N VAL A 112 -10.41 -11.24 -10.02
CA VAL A 112 -11.18 -10.36 -10.92
C VAL A 112 -11.00 -10.77 -12.38
N SER A 113 -9.82 -11.25 -12.77
CA SER A 113 -9.59 -11.80 -14.11
C SER A 113 -10.29 -13.14 -14.34
N ARG A 114 -10.91 -13.73 -13.31
CA ARG A 114 -11.52 -15.07 -13.31
C ARG A 114 -10.52 -16.17 -13.66
N GLY A 115 -9.31 -16.08 -13.09
CA GLY A 115 -8.23 -17.04 -13.32
C GLY A 115 -7.51 -16.90 -14.66
N ARG A 116 -7.79 -15.85 -15.46
CA ARG A 116 -7.08 -15.59 -16.72
C ARG A 116 -5.65 -15.10 -16.50
N ARG A 117 -5.39 -14.41 -15.38
CA ARG A 117 -4.05 -14.00 -14.96
C ARG A 117 -3.48 -15.02 -13.98
N VAL A 118 -2.23 -15.46 -14.19
CA VAL A 118 -1.53 -16.36 -13.25
C VAL A 118 -0.92 -15.53 -12.13
N PHE A 119 -0.96 -16.03 -10.90
CA PHE A 119 -0.32 -15.39 -9.77
C PHE A 119 1.20 -15.33 -10.01
N ASP A 120 1.77 -14.13 -10.02
CA ASP A 120 3.19 -13.92 -10.30
C ASP A 120 3.92 -13.34 -9.08
N VAL A 121 4.82 -14.16 -8.51
CA VAL A 121 5.65 -13.76 -7.36
C VAL A 121 6.53 -12.55 -7.68
N TRP A 122 6.94 -12.39 -8.94
CA TRP A 122 7.73 -11.23 -9.35
C TRP A 122 6.89 -9.95 -9.38
N ASP A 123 5.59 -10.02 -9.66
CA ASP A 123 4.73 -8.85 -9.48
C ASP A 123 4.62 -8.46 -8.01
N VAL A 124 4.45 -9.43 -7.10
CA VAL A 124 4.46 -9.16 -5.65
C VAL A 124 5.78 -8.49 -5.24
N ALA A 125 6.92 -9.00 -5.71
CA ALA A 125 8.23 -8.44 -5.39
C ALA A 125 8.41 -7.02 -5.93
N CYS A 126 7.99 -6.75 -7.18
CA CYS A 126 8.03 -5.41 -7.78
C CYS A 126 7.11 -4.42 -7.07
N ASN A 127 5.88 -4.85 -6.74
CA ASN A 127 4.92 -4.08 -5.96
C ASN A 127 5.52 -3.71 -4.58
N ALA A 128 6.10 -4.70 -3.89
CA ALA A 128 6.75 -4.49 -2.59
C ALA A 128 7.94 -3.53 -2.69
N ALA A 129 8.81 -3.70 -3.70
CA ALA A 129 9.95 -2.81 -3.93
C ALA A 129 9.52 -1.37 -4.23
N GLY A 130 8.51 -1.20 -5.10
CA GLY A 130 7.91 0.10 -5.39
C GLY A 130 7.35 0.74 -4.13
N ALA A 131 6.59 -0.02 -3.34
CA ALA A 131 6.03 0.45 -2.09
C ALA A 131 7.10 0.95 -1.12
N LEU A 132 8.20 0.20 -0.93
CA LEU A 132 9.31 0.61 -0.07
C LEU A 132 9.97 1.91 -0.55
N VAL A 133 10.15 2.08 -1.86
CA VAL A 133 10.68 3.32 -2.45
C VAL A 133 9.74 4.49 -2.17
N GLY A 134 8.43 4.34 -2.36
CA GLY A 134 7.47 5.41 -2.07
C GLY A 134 7.40 5.80 -0.59
N VAL A 135 7.46 4.82 0.32
CA VAL A 135 7.54 5.08 1.76
C VAL A 135 8.85 5.80 2.11
N GLY A 136 9.97 5.34 1.56
CA GLY A 136 11.29 5.96 1.74
C GLY A 136 11.33 7.41 1.23
N ALA A 137 10.73 7.66 0.07
CA ALA A 137 10.60 9.01 -0.50
C ALA A 137 9.75 9.93 0.38
N ALA A 138 8.64 9.42 0.95
CA ALA A 138 7.82 10.18 1.88
C ALA A 138 8.57 10.52 3.16
N TRP A 139 9.34 9.56 3.70
CA TRP A 139 10.20 9.76 4.87
C TRP A 139 11.28 10.81 4.63
N TRP A 140 11.95 10.73 3.48
CA TRP A 140 13.00 11.68 3.12
C TRP A 140 12.46 13.10 2.97
N ARG A 141 11.28 13.24 2.35
CA ARG A 141 10.61 14.52 2.17
C ARG A 141 10.18 15.18 3.49
N GLU A 142 9.82 14.40 4.51
CA GLU A 142 9.42 14.94 5.82
C GLU A 142 10.59 15.28 6.74
N ARG A 143 11.81 14.86 6.38
CA ARG A 143 13.04 15.24 7.08
C ARG A 143 13.67 16.53 6.58
N ARG A 144 13.25 17.01 5.41
CA ARG A 144 13.60 18.32 4.86
C ARG A 144 12.57 19.35 5.30
#